data_AF-A0A9E1GLI5-F1
#
_entry.id   AF-A0A9E1GLI5-F1
#
_cell.length_a   1.000
_cell.length_b   1.000
_cell.length_c   1.000
_cell.angle_alpha   90.00
_cell.angle_beta   90.00
_cell.angle_gamma   90.00
#
_symmetry.space_group_name_H-M   'P 1'
#
loop_
_entity.id
_entity.type
_entity.pdbx_description
1 polymer ?
#
loop_
_entity_poly.entity_id
_entity_poly.type
_entity_poly.pdbx_seq_one_letter_code
_entity_poly.pdbx_strand_id
1 'polypeptide(L)'
;MENIMMLPASYCVMNEEEMTYTSGGANIVQAAAAVFIPIYGWIAGVSGIRDYRKAHPDNWTSTGSDALNKYMDKSFTNAMYGLGCAFWTVSSCFTGVGLLINAIVILS
;
A
#
# COMPACT_ATOMS: atom_id res chain seq x y z
N MET A 1 -28.95 -34.42 25.05
CA MET A 1 -28.25 -33.28 24.42
C MET A 1 -27.45 -32.63 25.52
N GLU A 2 -26.13 -32.71 25.43
CA GLU A 2 -25.18 -32.38 26.48
C GLU A 2 -25.13 -30.88 26.73
N ASN A 3 -25.28 -30.49 27.99
CA ASN A 3 -24.99 -29.13 28.47
C ASN A 3 -23.48 -28.96 28.56
N ILE A 4 -22.89 -28.21 27.64
CA ILE A 4 -21.53 -27.70 27.77
C ILE A 4 -21.58 -26.24 28.25
N MET A 5 -21.37 -26.04 29.55
CA MET A 5 -20.97 -24.76 30.12
C MET A 5 -19.45 -24.67 30.04
N MET A 6 -18.88 -23.76 29.24
CA MET A 6 -17.49 -23.31 29.39
C MET A 6 -17.38 -21.81 29.10
N LEU A 7 -17.25 -21.06 30.21
CA LEU A 7 -16.67 -19.74 30.50
C LEU A 7 -16.42 -18.71 29.36
N PRO A 8 -16.61 -17.40 29.64
CA PRO A 8 -16.27 -16.34 28.70
C PRO A 8 -14.75 -16.28 28.54
N ALA A 9 -14.26 -16.52 27.32
CA ALA A 9 -12.90 -16.18 26.94
C ALA A 9 -12.79 -14.64 26.82
N SER A 10 -12.74 -14.01 27.99
CA SER A 10 -12.10 -12.72 28.20
C SER A 10 -10.63 -12.83 27.71
N TYR A 11 -10.18 -11.81 26.97
CA TYR A 11 -8.84 -11.66 26.35
C TYR A 11 -8.53 -12.69 25.24
N CYS A 12 -8.64 -12.36 23.96
CA CYS A 12 -7.89 -11.29 23.30
C CYS A 12 -8.80 -10.30 22.55
N VAL A 13 -9.36 -9.34 23.29
CA VAL A 13 -9.21 -7.95 22.81
C VAL A 13 -7.71 -7.78 22.64
N MET A 14 -7.22 -7.66 21.41
CA MET A 14 -5.91 -7.06 21.20
C MET A 14 -6.01 -5.66 21.82
N ASN A 15 -5.57 -5.59 23.07
CA ASN A 15 -5.42 -4.40 23.87
C ASN A 15 -4.68 -3.35 23.01
N GLU A 16 -5.11 -2.11 23.09
CA GLU A 16 -4.70 -0.99 22.23
C GLU A 16 -3.22 -0.56 22.41
N GLU A 17 -2.32 -1.44 22.85
CA GLU A 17 -1.02 -1.06 23.41
C GLU A 17 0.23 -1.56 22.67
N GLU A 18 0.16 -2.30 21.56
CA GLU A 18 1.42 -2.59 20.82
C GLU A 18 1.26 -3.07 19.36
N MET A 19 0.47 -2.36 18.55
CA MET A 19 0.59 -2.49 17.09
C MET A 19 0.85 -1.12 16.48
N THR A 20 2.01 -0.56 16.84
CA THR A 20 2.64 0.63 16.22
C THR A 20 1.68 1.80 15.97
N TYR A 21 1.67 2.73 16.91
CA TYR A 21 1.29 4.12 16.67
C TYR A 21 2.04 4.70 15.47
N THR A 22 1.43 4.61 14.28
CA THR A 22 1.75 5.44 13.11
C THR A 22 0.51 5.46 12.21
N SER A 23 -0.30 6.49 12.42
CA SER A 23 -1.32 7.04 11.52
C SER A 23 -1.06 6.77 10.02
N GLY A 24 -1.67 5.73 9.46
CA GLY A 24 -1.82 5.53 8.00
C GLY A 24 -0.52 5.62 7.18
N GLY A 25 0.58 5.00 7.67
CA GLY A 25 1.90 4.96 7.03
C GLY A 25 2.44 3.54 6.85
N ALA A 26 3.46 3.38 6.00
CA ALA A 26 4.15 2.11 5.82
C ALA A 26 5.10 1.84 6.99
N ASN A 27 5.24 0.57 7.38
CA ASN A 27 6.27 0.18 8.35
C ASN A 27 7.61 -0.10 7.67
N ILE A 28 8.68 -0.25 8.46
CA ILE A 28 10.04 -0.41 7.94
C ILE A 28 10.21 -1.68 7.09
N VAL A 29 9.48 -2.75 7.41
CA VAL A 29 9.52 -4.02 6.66
C VAL A 29 8.87 -3.85 5.30
N GLN A 30 7.72 -3.18 5.23
CA GLN A 30 7.03 -2.86 3.99
C GLN A 30 7.87 -1.93 3.12
N ALA A 31 8.50 -0.90 3.70
CA ALA A 31 9.39 0.00 2.98
C ALA A 31 10.60 -0.76 2.40
N ALA A 32 11.24 -1.62 3.20
CA ALA A 32 12.33 -2.47 2.71
C ALA A 32 11.86 -3.42 1.60
N ALA A 33 10.70 -4.05 1.74
CA ALA A 33 10.12 -4.91 0.71
C ALA A 33 9.81 -4.13 -0.58
N ALA A 34 9.23 -2.93 -0.48
CA ALA A 34 8.93 -2.06 -1.63
C ALA A 34 10.19 -1.65 -2.40
N VAL A 35 11.32 -1.49 -1.71
CA VAL A 35 12.60 -1.13 -2.33
C VAL A 35 13.28 -2.36 -2.93
N PHE A 36 13.47 -3.43 -2.15
CA PHE A 36 14.35 -4.54 -2.51
C PHE A 36 13.66 -5.72 -3.20
N ILE A 37 12.33 -5.83 -3.13
CA ILE A 37 11.57 -6.92 -3.75
C ILE A 37 10.76 -6.34 -4.91
N PRO A 38 11.22 -6.51 -6.17
CA PRO A 38 10.63 -5.84 -7.33
C PRO A 38 9.13 -6.08 -7.50
N ILE A 39 8.70 -7.34 -7.35
CA ILE A 39 7.29 -7.73 -7.51
C ILE A 39 6.42 -7.12 -6.41
N TYR A 40 6.91 -7.04 -5.18
CA TYR A 40 6.15 -6.43 -4.09
C TYR A 40 5.96 -4.93 -4.32
N GLY A 41 7.04 -4.20 -4.62
CA GLY A 41 6.97 -2.76 -4.91
C GLY A 41 6.09 -2.46 -6.13
N TRP A 42 6.18 -3.29 -7.18
CA TRP A 42 5.33 -3.17 -8.36
C TRP A 42 3.84 -3.35 -8.04
N ILE A 43 3.45 -4.46 -7.39
CA ILE A 43 2.05 -4.74 -7.03
C ILE A 43 1.48 -3.65 -6.12
N ALA A 44 2.26 -3.23 -5.13
CA ALA A 44 1.87 -2.15 -4.22
C ALA A 44 1.68 -0.82 -4.95
N GLY A 45 2.59 -0.47 -5.87
CA GLY A 45 2.52 0.77 -6.65
C GLY A 45 1.31 0.81 -7.59
N VAL A 46 1.10 -0.22 -8.42
CA VAL A 46 -0.06 -0.27 -9.33
C VAL A 46 -1.38 -0.31 -8.57
N SER A 47 -1.43 -0.99 -7.42
CA SER A 47 -2.62 -1.02 -6.56
C SER A 47 -2.90 0.35 -5.95
N GLY A 48 -1.88 1.03 -5.44
CA GLY A 48 -2.02 2.38 -4.91
C GLY A 48 -2.56 3.38 -5.94
N ILE A 49 -2.07 3.31 -7.19
CA ILE A 49 -2.58 4.17 -8.27
C ILE A 49 -4.03 3.82 -8.62
N ARG A 50 -4.37 2.53 -8.73
CA ARG A 50 -5.75 2.07 -8.96
C ARG A 50 -6.70 2.58 -7.88
N ASP A 51 -6.34 2.38 -6.62
CA ASP A 51 -7.20 2.73 -5.49
C ASP A 51 -7.36 4.25 -5.41
N TYR A 52 -6.28 5.01 -5.67
CA TYR A 52 -6.33 6.46 -5.76
C TYR A 52 -7.27 6.93 -6.89
N ARG A 53 -7.16 6.33 -8.08
CA ARG A 53 -8.07 6.59 -9.20
C ARG A 53 -9.52 6.30 -8.85
N LYS A 54 -9.81 5.16 -8.20
CA LYS A 54 -11.17 4.80 -7.78
C LYS A 54 -11.75 5.82 -6.79
N ALA A 55 -10.92 6.38 -5.92
CA ALA A 55 -11.32 7.44 -5.00
C ALA A 55 -11.42 8.84 -5.66
N HIS A 56 -10.71 9.07 -6.76
CA HIS A 56 -10.55 10.38 -7.42
C HIS A 56 -10.79 10.28 -8.95
N PRO A 57 -11.96 9.81 -9.42
CA PRO A 57 -12.17 9.40 -10.81
C PRO A 57 -11.91 10.52 -11.83
N ASP A 58 -12.21 11.77 -11.48
CA ASP A 58 -12.21 12.90 -12.41
C ASP A 58 -10.87 13.66 -12.46
N ASN A 59 -10.01 13.52 -11.45
CA ASN A 59 -8.80 14.34 -11.31
C ASN A 59 -7.54 13.58 -10.84
N TRP A 60 -7.59 12.26 -10.72
CA TRP A 60 -6.47 11.46 -10.21
C TRP A 60 -5.13 11.67 -10.94
N THR A 61 -5.15 11.91 -12.25
CA THR A 61 -3.93 12.19 -13.03
C THR A 61 -3.30 13.54 -12.69
N SER A 62 -4.13 14.50 -12.30
CA SER A 62 -3.72 15.87 -11.97
C SER A 62 -3.32 16.01 -10.49
N THR A 63 -3.93 15.23 -9.59
CA THR A 63 -3.70 15.31 -8.14
C THR A 63 -2.84 14.18 -7.58
N GLY A 64 -2.57 13.13 -8.37
CA GLY A 64 -1.88 11.93 -7.93
C GLY A 64 -0.43 12.15 -7.50
N SER A 65 0.32 13.00 -8.21
CA SER A 65 1.69 13.36 -7.83
C SER A 65 1.74 14.07 -6.48
N ASP A 66 0.80 14.99 -6.24
CA ASP A 66 0.72 15.73 -4.98
C ASP A 66 0.29 14.82 -3.83
N ALA A 67 -0.60 13.87 -4.09
CA ALA A 67 -0.99 12.86 -3.11
C ALA A 67 0.19 11.95 -2.74
N LEU A 68 1.00 11.54 -3.73
CA LEU A 68 2.21 10.76 -3.49
C LEU A 68 3.25 11.56 -2.69
N ASN A 69 3.49 12.82 -3.03
CA ASN A 69 4.40 13.70 -2.29
C ASN A 69 3.94 13.85 -0.82
N LYS A 70 2.67 14.17 -0.60
CA LYS A 70 2.10 14.25 0.75
C LYS A 70 2.21 12.93 1.52
N TYR A 71 2.12 11.79 0.83
CA TYR A 71 2.33 10.49 1.45
C TYR A 71 3.78 10.28 1.88
N MET A 72 4.73 10.61 1.01
CA MET A 72 6.17 10.49 1.27
C MET A 72 6.66 11.46 2.36
N ASP A 73 6.07 12.65 2.45
CA ASP A 73 6.43 13.66 3.45
C ASP A 73 6.07 13.26 4.90
N LYS A 74 5.23 12.23 5.09
CA LYS A 74 4.82 11.79 6.43
C LYS A 74 5.98 11.23 7.26
N SER A 75 6.92 10.53 6.63
CA SER A 75 8.08 9.93 7.30
C SER A 75 9.10 9.41 6.29
N PHE A 76 10.35 9.23 6.73
CA PHE A 76 11.36 8.57 5.91
C PHE A 76 10.93 7.17 5.43
N THR A 77 10.23 6.40 6.28
CA THR A 77 9.71 5.08 5.93
C THR A 77 8.68 5.14 4.80
N ASN A 78 7.75 6.10 4.86
CA ASN A 78 6.78 6.30 3.80
C ASN A 78 7.43 6.81 2.52
N ALA A 79 8.46 7.66 2.62
CA ALA A 79 9.24 8.08 1.47
C ALA A 79 9.89 6.89 0.77
N MET A 80 10.59 6.01 1.53
CA MET A 80 11.21 4.82 0.96
C MET A 80 10.19 3.86 0.34
N TYR A 81 9.04 3.66 0.99
CA TYR A 81 7.95 2.86 0.44
C TYR A 81 7.40 3.46 -0.86
N GLY A 82 7.08 4.76 -0.85
CA GLY A 82 6.55 5.47 -2.01
C GLY A 82 7.52 5.48 -3.18
N LEU A 83 8.80 5.73 -2.93
CA LEU A 83 9.86 5.71 -3.94
C LEU A 83 10.09 4.30 -4.50
N GLY A 84 10.12 3.27 -3.66
CA GLY A 84 10.24 1.88 -4.12
C GLY A 84 9.09 1.48 -5.03
N CYS A 85 7.85 1.74 -4.59
CA CYS A 85 6.64 1.48 -5.36
C CYS A 85 6.64 2.25 -6.70
N ALA A 86 6.97 3.53 -6.68
CA ALA A 86 7.04 4.36 -7.87
C ALA A 86 8.13 3.88 -8.84
N PHE A 87 9.32 3.57 -8.34
CA PHE A 87 10.44 3.09 -9.15
C PHE A 87 10.08 1.81 -9.89
N TRP A 88 9.55 0.79 -9.20
CA TRP A 88 9.19 -0.47 -9.85
C TRP A 88 8.00 -0.34 -10.82
N THR A 89 7.05 0.54 -10.51
CA THR A 89 5.90 0.82 -11.40
C THR A 89 6.32 1.55 -12.66
N VAL A 90 7.14 2.60 -12.55
CA VAL A 90 7.63 3.36 -13.70
C VAL A 90 8.59 2.52 -14.53
N SER A 91 9.47 1.75 -13.87
CA SER A 91 10.44 0.89 -14.55
C SER A 91 9.76 -0.19 -15.41
N SER A 92 8.64 -0.77 -14.94
CA SER A 92 7.94 -1.79 -15.71
C SER A 92 7.32 -1.24 -17.00
N CYS A 93 7.00 0.05 -17.07
CA CYS A 93 6.49 0.70 -18.28
C CYS A 93 7.47 0.64 -19.47
N PHE A 94 8.78 0.56 -19.23
CA PHE A 94 9.78 0.57 -20.32
C PHE A 94 9.85 -0.73 -21.13
N THR A 95 9.13 -1.78 -20.74
CA THR A 95 9.15 -3.08 -21.43
C THR A 95 8.07 -3.23 -22.50
N GLY A 96 7.22 -2.22 -22.72
CA GLY A 96 6.06 -2.27 -23.63
C GLY A 96 4.92 -3.16 -23.11
N VAL A 97 5.21 -4.43 -22.83
CA VAL A 97 4.28 -5.38 -22.18
C VAL A 97 3.91 -4.89 -20.78
N GLY A 98 4.89 -4.43 -19.99
CA GLY A 98 4.63 -3.91 -18.65
C GLY A 98 3.75 -2.65 -18.65
N LEU A 99 3.82 -1.81 -19.69
CA LEU A 99 2.91 -0.68 -19.83
C LEU A 99 1.45 -1.14 -19.98
N LEU A 100 1.20 -2.15 -20.81
CA LEU A 100 -0.15 -2.71 -21.01
C LEU A 100 -0.67 -3.36 -19.72
N ILE A 101 0.15 -4.13 -19.02
CA ILE A 101 -0.24 -4.77 -17.75
C ILE A 101 -0.55 -3.71 -16.70
N ASN A 102 0.32 -2.69 -16.55
CA ASN A 102 0.07 -1.58 -15.61
C ASN A 102 -1.26 -0.89 -15.92
N ALA A 103 -1.52 -0.59 -17.19
CA ALA A 103 -2.78 0.03 -17.60
C ALA A 103 -4.00 -0.85 -17.29
N ILE A 104 -3.94 -2.16 -17.59
CA ILE A 104 -5.03 -3.09 -17.28
C ILE A 104 -5.33 -3.10 -15.77
N VAL A 105 -4.28 -3.18 -14.93
CA VAL A 105 -4.46 -3.21 -13.48
C VAL A 105 -5.00 -1.88 -12.97
N ILE A 106 -4.43 -0.76 -13.39
CA ILE A 106 -4.85 0.58 -12.93
C ILE A 106 -6.26 0.92 -13.39
N LEU A 107 -6.63 0.47 -14.60
CA LEU A 107 -7.92 0.81 -15.21
C LEU A 107 -9.07 -0.15 -14.80
N SER A 108 -8.75 -1.29 -14.18
CA SER A 108 -9.71 -2.25 -13.60
C SER A 108 -10.46 -1.73 -12.37
#